data_AF-A0A1W9UYY2-F1
#
_entry.id   AF-A0A1W9UYY2-F1
#
_cell.length_a   1.000
_cell.length_b   1.000
_cell.length_c   1.000
_cell.angle_alpha   90.00
_cell.angle_beta   90.00
_cell.angle_gamma   90.00
#
_symmetry.space_group_name_H-M   'P 1'
#
loop_
_entity.id
_entity.type
_entity.pdbx_description
1 polymer ?
#
loop_
_entity_poly.entity_id
_entity_poly.type
_entity_poly.pdbx_seq_one_letter_code
_entity_poly.pdbx_strand_id
1 'polypeptide(L)'
;LPETAPPDAPHWVTPPTQKEPPTLSKPLEITLLPGDNLAADKQKLQNILNILKQHPGNSRFVLYIPRNGQRIPIEFPQLQISYTVHLHKELEALVGATGVRAQE
;
A
#
# COMPACT_ATOMS: atom_id res chain seq x y z
N LEU A 1 -40.37 -4.42 36.05
CA LEU A 1 -40.09 -2.96 36.12
C LEU A 1 -39.86 -2.57 37.58
N PRO A 2 -38.99 -1.60 37.90
CA PRO A 2 -38.54 -0.50 37.04
C PRO A 2 -37.01 -0.31 36.92
N GLU A 3 -36.67 0.62 36.02
CA GLU A 3 -35.40 1.02 35.42
C GLU A 3 -34.95 2.34 36.04
N THR A 4 -33.65 2.53 36.33
CA THR A 4 -33.03 3.88 36.42
C THR A 4 -31.49 3.81 36.34
N ALA A 5 -30.90 4.27 35.24
CA ALA A 5 -29.52 4.81 35.17
C ALA A 5 -29.56 6.33 35.52
N PRO A 6 -28.46 7.12 35.74
CA PRO A 6 -27.02 6.98 35.33
C PRO A 6 -26.03 7.59 36.40
N PRO A 7 -24.85 8.21 36.13
CA PRO A 7 -23.80 8.09 35.11
C PRO A 7 -22.37 7.91 35.71
N ASP A 8 -21.60 6.89 35.32
CA ASP A 8 -20.14 6.91 35.47
C ASP A 8 -19.55 6.25 34.22
N ALA A 9 -19.26 7.08 33.21
CA ALA A 9 -18.56 6.66 32.01
C ALA A 9 -17.17 7.28 32.03
N PRO A 10 -16.16 6.57 32.59
CA PRO A 10 -14.79 6.94 32.38
C PRO A 10 -14.30 6.38 31.04
N HIS A 11 -14.31 7.27 30.03
CA HIS A 11 -13.30 7.55 28.99
C HIS A 11 -12.48 6.40 28.35
N TRP A 12 -12.27 6.56 27.03
CA TRP A 12 -11.47 5.76 26.08
C TRP A 12 -12.05 4.41 25.62
N VAL A 13 -12.99 4.47 24.67
CA VAL A 13 -12.96 3.50 23.57
C VAL A 13 -11.80 3.85 22.65
N THR A 14 -10.57 3.55 23.08
CA THR A 14 -9.48 3.42 22.09
C THR A 14 -9.86 2.19 21.27
N PRO A 15 -10.01 2.29 19.93
CA PRO A 15 -10.13 1.09 19.11
C PRO A 15 -8.96 0.17 19.49
N PRO A 16 -9.17 -1.16 19.53
CA PRO A 16 -8.15 -2.07 20.03
C PRO A 16 -6.86 -1.70 19.34
N THR A 17 -5.84 -1.33 20.13
CA THR A 17 -4.44 -1.25 19.73
C THR A 17 -4.25 -2.38 18.75
N GLN A 18 -4.14 -2.01 17.48
CA GLN A 18 -3.88 -2.96 16.43
C GLN A 18 -2.57 -3.59 16.86
N LYS A 19 -2.67 -4.79 17.43
CA LYS A 19 -1.56 -5.72 17.49
C LYS A 19 -1.31 -6.05 16.03
N GLU A 20 -0.73 -5.10 15.30
CA GLU A 20 -0.09 -5.42 14.05
C GLU A 20 0.94 -6.46 14.45
N PRO A 21 0.76 -7.72 14.04
CA PRO A 21 1.76 -8.72 14.34
C PRO A 21 3.09 -8.17 13.79
N PRO A 22 4.21 -8.38 14.49
CA PRO A 22 5.52 -8.06 13.96
C PRO A 22 5.82 -9.05 12.82
N THR A 23 5.12 -8.94 11.70
CA THR A 23 5.46 -9.64 10.47
C THR A 23 6.49 -8.78 9.78
N LEU A 24 7.75 -9.16 9.98
CA LEU A 24 8.85 -8.88 9.06
C LEU A 24 8.45 -9.37 7.66
N SER A 25 7.65 -8.58 6.97
CA SER A 25 7.34 -8.69 5.55
C SER A 25 7.17 -7.26 5.09
N LYS A 26 8.31 -6.57 5.05
CA LYS A 26 8.38 -5.15 4.74
C LYS A 26 7.63 -4.91 3.43
N PRO A 27 6.73 -3.91 3.36
CA PRO A 27 5.90 -3.72 2.19
C PRO A 27 6.75 -3.34 0.98
N LEU A 28 6.36 -3.84 -0.18
CA LEU A 28 7.00 -3.43 -1.44
C LEU A 28 6.69 -1.96 -1.70
N GLU A 29 7.71 -1.13 -1.81
CA GLU A 29 7.56 0.29 -2.13
C GLU A 29 7.69 0.48 -3.64
N ILE A 30 6.64 0.97 -4.28
CA ILE A 30 6.62 1.24 -5.72
C ILE A 30 6.44 2.75 -5.88
N THR A 31 7.44 3.45 -6.37
CA THR A 31 7.37 4.87 -6.70
C THR A 31 7.08 5.03 -8.20
N LEU A 32 5.88 5.51 -8.52
CA LEU A 32 5.50 5.88 -9.88
C LEU A 32 5.83 7.34 -10.12
N LEU A 33 6.93 7.62 -10.82
CA LEU A 33 7.29 8.99 -11.22
C LEU A 33 6.25 9.53 -12.21
N PRO A 34 5.55 10.64 -11.91
CA PRO A 34 4.66 11.26 -12.89
C PRO A 34 5.49 11.78 -14.06
N GLY A 35 5.07 11.48 -15.27
CA GLY A 35 5.62 12.09 -16.48
C GLY A 35 4.85 13.37 -16.85
N ASP A 36 5.20 13.93 -18.01
CA ASP A 36 4.48 15.05 -18.62
C ASP A 36 3.08 14.65 -19.14
N ASN A 37 2.72 13.37 -19.09
CA ASN A 37 1.48 12.86 -19.67
C ASN A 37 0.68 11.99 -18.70
N LEU A 38 -0.30 12.61 -18.04
CA LEU A 38 -1.22 11.97 -17.10
C LEU A 38 -1.90 10.72 -17.67
N ALA A 39 -2.20 10.69 -18.97
CA ALA A 39 -2.81 9.52 -19.61
C ALA A 39 -1.83 8.33 -19.63
N ALA A 40 -0.55 8.59 -19.91
CA ALA A 40 0.51 7.59 -19.86
C ALA A 40 0.78 7.12 -18.42
N ASP A 41 0.76 8.03 -17.44
CA ASP A 41 0.89 7.69 -16.03
C ASP A 41 -0.26 6.82 -15.53
N LYS A 42 -1.50 7.15 -15.92
CA LYS A 42 -2.67 6.32 -15.62
C LYS A 42 -2.56 4.93 -16.26
N GLN A 43 -2.03 4.84 -17.48
CA GLN A 43 -1.78 3.54 -18.11
C GLN A 43 -0.70 2.75 -17.37
N LYS A 44 0.43 3.37 -17.01
CA LYS A 44 1.46 2.73 -16.20
C LYS A 44 0.92 2.21 -14.88
N LEU A 45 0.15 3.05 -14.17
CA LEU A 45 -0.51 2.66 -12.92
C LEU A 45 -1.42 1.45 -13.10
N GLN A 46 -2.28 1.47 -14.13
CA GLN A 46 -3.16 0.34 -14.42
C GLN A 46 -2.37 -0.93 -14.75
N ASN A 47 -1.25 -0.81 -15.47
CA ASN A 47 -0.40 -1.94 -15.81
C ASN A 47 0.28 -2.53 -14.58
N ILE A 48 0.81 -1.67 -13.69
CA ILE A 48 1.37 -2.05 -12.39
C ILE A 48 0.31 -2.80 -11.58
N LEU A 49 -0.88 -2.22 -11.41
CA LEU A 49 -1.97 -2.86 -10.68
C LEU A 49 -2.40 -4.19 -11.30
N ASN A 50 -2.38 -4.30 -12.63
CA ASN A 50 -2.72 -5.55 -13.32
C ASN A 50 -1.69 -6.63 -13.02
N ILE A 51 -0.39 -6.32 -13.14
CA ILE A 51 0.69 -7.24 -12.82
C ILE A 51 0.62 -7.66 -11.34
N LEU A 52 0.44 -6.72 -10.43
CA LEU A 52 0.29 -7.01 -9.00
C LEU A 52 -0.88 -7.97 -8.73
N LYS A 53 -2.00 -7.81 -9.45
CA LYS A 53 -3.15 -8.73 -9.37
C LYS A 53 -2.86 -10.13 -9.93
N GLN A 54 -1.94 -10.28 -10.90
CA GLN A 54 -1.53 -11.59 -11.41
C GLN A 54 -0.66 -12.36 -10.43
N HIS A 55 -0.07 -11.68 -9.44
CA HIS A 55 0.79 -12.28 -8.43
C HIS A 55 0.20 -12.17 -7.02
N PRO A 56 -0.94 -12.81 -6.72
CA PRO A 56 -1.52 -12.79 -5.38
C PRO A 56 -0.54 -13.39 -4.36
N GLY A 57 -0.54 -12.84 -3.15
CA GLY A 57 0.32 -13.31 -2.08
C GLY A 57 -0.09 -12.81 -0.72
N ASN A 58 0.88 -12.77 0.19
CA ASN A 58 0.66 -12.37 1.59
C ASN A 58 1.43 -11.10 1.97
N SER A 59 2.11 -10.46 1.01
CA SER A 59 2.87 -9.22 1.25
C SER A 59 2.04 -8.00 0.86
N ARG A 60 2.15 -6.95 1.67
CA ARG A 60 1.55 -5.66 1.36
C ARG A 60 2.47 -4.88 0.41
N PHE A 61 1.92 -3.89 -0.28
CA PHE A 61 2.69 -2.93 -1.06
C PHE A 61 2.15 -1.52 -0.85
N VAL A 62 3.03 -0.55 -1.00
CA VAL A 62 2.71 0.88 -0.94
C VAL A 62 3.15 1.51 -2.26
N LEU A 63 2.21 2.15 -2.93
CA LEU A 63 2.50 2.90 -4.14
C LEU A 63 2.69 4.38 -3.79
N TYR A 64 3.86 4.92 -4.08
CA TYR A 64 4.17 6.34 -3.92
C TYR A 64 4.03 7.06 -5.25
N ILE A 65 3.24 8.13 -5.27
CA ILE A 65 3.15 9.04 -6.40
C ILE A 65 3.72 10.40 -5.97
N PRO A 66 4.87 10.84 -6.52
CA PRO A 66 5.34 12.21 -6.39
C PRO A 66 4.29 13.18 -6.94
N ARG A 67 3.86 14.15 -6.15
CA ARG A 67 2.98 15.25 -6.57
C ARG A 67 3.44 16.51 -5.86
N ASN A 68 3.78 17.57 -6.61
CA ASN A 68 4.25 18.85 -6.07
C ASN A 68 5.40 18.72 -5.05
N GLY A 69 6.36 17.82 -5.29
CA GLY A 69 7.50 17.60 -4.38
C GLY A 69 7.20 16.72 -3.15
N GLN A 70 5.96 16.27 -2.97
CA GLN A 70 5.58 15.33 -1.92
C GLN A 70 5.33 13.94 -2.51
N ARG A 71 5.71 12.88 -1.79
CA ARG A 71 5.35 11.50 -2.16
C ARG A 71 4.05 11.15 -1.47
N ILE A 72 2.99 10.92 -2.25
CA ILE A 72 1.70 10.48 -1.73
C ILE A 72 1.71 8.96 -1.61
N PRO A 73 1.70 8.37 -0.40
CA PRO A 73 1.53 6.94 -0.23
C PRO A 73 0.09 6.55 -0.56
N ILE A 74 -0.06 5.49 -1.35
CA ILE A 74 -1.32 4.86 -1.68
C ILE A 74 -1.19 3.41 -1.26
N GLU A 75 -1.90 3.07 -0.20
CA GLU A 75 -1.94 1.72 0.35
C GLU A 75 -3.15 0.99 -0.20
N PHE A 76 -2.96 -0.28 -0.54
CA PHE A 76 -4.03 -1.15 -1.02
C PHE A 76 -4.23 -2.29 -0.01
N PRO A 77 -4.93 -2.04 1.12
CA PRO A 77 -5.05 -3.03 2.19
C PRO A 77 -5.78 -4.31 1.76
N GLN A 78 -6.58 -4.23 0.70
CA GLN A 78 -7.32 -5.36 0.13
C GLN A 78 -6.49 -6.16 -0.89
N LEU A 79 -5.32 -5.67 -1.29
CA LEU A 79 -4.53 -6.25 -2.38
C LEU A 79 -3.19 -6.70 -1.82
N GLN A 80 -3.02 -8.01 -1.72
CA GLN A 80 -1.81 -8.65 -1.22
C GLN A 80 -1.11 -9.35 -2.37
N ILE A 81 0.21 -9.16 -2.44
CA ILE A 81 1.04 -9.62 -3.54
C ILE A 81 2.11 -10.58 -3.06
N SER A 82 2.60 -11.41 -3.96
CA SER A 82 3.82 -12.18 -3.74
C SER A 82 4.98 -11.45 -4.40
N TYR A 83 5.82 -10.79 -3.62
CA TYR A 83 7.04 -10.20 -4.17
C TYR A 83 8.00 -11.30 -4.62
N THR A 84 8.31 -11.31 -5.91
CA THR A 84 9.25 -12.25 -6.53
C THR A 84 10.23 -11.48 -7.41
N VAL A 85 11.37 -12.10 -7.72
CA VAL A 85 12.37 -11.53 -8.65
C VAL A 85 11.74 -11.23 -10.03
N HIS A 86 10.80 -12.07 -10.47
CA HIS A 86 10.07 -11.86 -11.73
C HIS A 86 9.20 -10.59 -11.66
N LEU A 87 8.38 -10.49 -10.61
CA LEU A 87 7.55 -9.31 -10.35
C LEU A 87 8.41 -8.04 -10.25
N HIS A 88 9.54 -8.12 -9.56
CA HIS A 88 10.46 -6.99 -9.42
C HIS A 88 10.94 -6.49 -10.78
N LYS A 89 11.40 -7.39 -11.67
CA LYS A 89 11.84 -7.03 -13.03
C LYS A 89 10.73 -6.44 -13.88
N GLU A 90 9.51 -6.97 -13.79
CA GLU A 90 8.37 -6.43 -14.53
C GLU A 90 7.97 -5.03 -14.05
N LEU A 91 7.97 -4.82 -12.74
CA LEU A 91 7.74 -3.49 -12.16
C LEU A 91 8.87 -2.53 -12.52
N GLU A 92 10.12 -2.99 -12.47
CA GLU A 92 11.30 -2.23 -12.84
C GLU A 92 11.23 -1.75 -14.29
N ALA A 93 10.78 -2.60 -15.21
CA ALA A 93 10.57 -2.23 -16.60
C ALA A 93 9.50 -1.13 -16.79
N LEU A 94 8.57 -0.98 -15.85
CA LEU A 94 7.48 -0.01 -15.90
C LEU A 94 7.79 1.32 -15.20
N VAL A 95 8.33 1.27 -13.99
CA VAL A 95 8.62 2.46 -13.17
C VAL A 95 10.10 2.87 -13.17
N GLY A 96 10.98 2.00 -13.69
CA GLY A 96 12.43 2.14 -13.65
C GLY A 96 13.08 1.51 -12.40
N ALA A 97 14.37 1.20 -12.50
CA ALA A 97 15.23 0.67 -11.42
C ALA A 97 15.10 1.44 -10.10
N THR A 98 14.95 2.76 -10.18
CA THR A 98 14.85 3.62 -9.00
C THR A 98 13.44 3.67 -8.40
N GLY A 99 12.45 3.19 -9.14
CA GLY A 99 11.04 3.23 -8.76
C GLY A 99 10.60 2.02 -7.95
N VAL A 100 11.33 0.90 -7.95
CA VAL A 100 10.96 -0.28 -7.16
C VAL A 100 11.94 -0.47 -6.02
N ARG A 101 11.45 -0.44 -4.79
CA ARG A 101 12.24 -0.72 -3.59
C ARG A 101 11.60 -1.86 -2.82
N ALA A 102 12.26 -3.01 -2.89
CA ALA A 102 12.03 -4.04 -1.90
C ALA A 102 12.82 -3.68 -0.66
N GLN A 103 12.12 -3.57 0.46
CA GLN A 103 12.75 -3.46 1.76
C GLN A 103 13.18 -4.90 2.14
N GLU A 104 14.45 -5.25 1.89
CA GLU A 104 15.09 -6.49 2.38
C GLU A 104 15.30 -6.42 3.90
#